data_AF-A0A1Y1N129-F1
#
_entry.id   AF-A0A1Y1N129-F1
#
_cell.length_a   1.000
_cell.length_b   1.000
_cell.length_c   1.000
_cell.angle_alpha   90.00
_cell.angle_beta   90.00
_cell.angle_gamma   90.00
#
_symmetry.space_group_name_H-M   'P 1'
#
loop_
_entity.id
_entity.type
_entity.pdbx_description
1 polymer ?
#
loop_
_entity_poly.entity_id
_entity_poly.type
_entity_poly.pdbx_seq_one_letter_code
_entity_poly.pdbx_strand_id
1 'polypeptide(L)'
;AVQSPSFFIPCGHDSCNDCLSRIVDNATAQNLHEGNESEKAKCPVCRGVFEPRKCFTYDLFKKVHMPDTLESSTKIEPGYDVSSEDEEDGSEGGYPSDEIDSKGNLKGFIVYDDDELADIDEITKEVSVRDTKARKQTKKTKNKGKEKGKGKEKKPDVKPSMLKSLRLEAAKNHKAYKRYMTYLRKTWMPAAKVTECMKLLREIRETGEKTIIFSQWTLLLDLLEVAMWHEQFPEKPIRYDGSMTGEERSKAAKAFRDLPECNVML
;
A
#
# COMPACT_ATOMS: atom_id res chain seq x y z
N ALA A 1 -6.24 -0.74 -7.57
CA ALA A 1 -7.27 0.02 -8.28
C ALA A 1 -8.59 -0.73 -8.12
N VAL A 2 -9.70 -0.02 -7.90
CA VAL A 2 -11.03 -0.63 -7.81
C VAL A 2 -11.37 -1.23 -9.17
N GLN A 3 -11.84 -2.47 -9.22
CA GLN A 3 -12.06 -3.17 -10.50
C GLN A 3 -13.15 -2.50 -11.35
N SER A 4 -14.17 -1.91 -10.72
CA SER A 4 -15.28 -1.22 -11.39
C SER A 4 -15.77 0.00 -10.58
N PRO A 5 -15.13 1.17 -10.74
CA PRO A 5 -15.59 2.39 -10.08
C PRO A 5 -16.94 2.87 -10.65
N SER A 6 -17.72 3.54 -9.80
CA SER A 6 -18.98 4.21 -10.14
C SER A 6 -18.76 5.72 -10.24
N PHE A 7 -19.23 6.34 -11.32
CA PHE A 7 -19.09 7.76 -11.59
C PHE A 7 -20.36 8.55 -11.25
N PHE A 8 -20.21 9.67 -10.57
CA PHE A 8 -21.31 10.54 -10.17
C PHE A 8 -21.67 11.54 -11.27
N ILE A 9 -22.96 11.68 -11.58
CA ILE A 9 -23.46 12.68 -12.54
C ILE A 9 -24.06 13.87 -11.77
N PRO A 10 -23.72 15.13 -12.10
CA PRO A 10 -22.94 15.58 -13.26
C PRO A 10 -21.43 15.78 -13.01
N CYS A 11 -20.93 15.58 -11.79
CA CYS A 11 -19.60 16.06 -11.42
C CYS A 11 -18.42 15.17 -11.86
N GLY A 12 -18.67 13.95 -12.34
CA GLY A 12 -17.66 13.03 -12.89
C GLY A 12 -16.69 12.41 -11.89
N HIS A 13 -16.85 12.68 -10.59
CA HIS A 13 -16.04 12.04 -9.54
C HIS A 13 -16.47 10.59 -9.34
N ASP A 14 -15.53 9.73 -8.96
CA ASP A 14 -15.76 8.29 -8.82
C ASP A 14 -15.63 7.78 -7.37
N SER A 15 -16.25 6.63 -7.12
CA SER A 15 -16.05 5.84 -5.90
C SER A 15 -16.17 4.34 -6.18
N CYS A 16 -15.66 3.49 -5.29
CA CYS A 16 -16.05 2.07 -5.33
C CYS A 16 -17.53 1.89 -5.00
N ASN A 17 -18.08 0.71 -5.32
CA ASN A 17 -19.48 0.37 -5.06
C ASN A 17 -19.82 0.46 -3.56
N ASP A 18 -18.98 -0.11 -2.70
CA ASP A 18 -19.19 -0.05 -1.24
C ASP A 18 -19.19 1.38 -0.69
N CYS A 19 -18.32 2.24 -1.21
CA CYS A 19 -18.29 3.65 -0.83
C CYS A 19 -19.52 4.40 -1.33
N LEU A 20 -20.00 4.11 -2.55
CA LEU A 20 -21.23 4.68 -3.06
C LEU A 20 -22.40 4.30 -2.15
N SER A 21 -22.58 3.02 -1.83
CA SER A 21 -23.65 2.56 -0.93
C SER A 21 -23.62 3.29 0.41
N ARG A 22 -22.45 3.40 1.05
CA ARG A 22 -22.30 4.16 2.31
C ARG A 22 -22.61 5.65 2.18
N ILE A 23 -22.29 6.27 1.05
CA ILE A 23 -22.62 7.68 0.78
C ILE A 23 -24.14 7.84 0.67
N VAL A 24 -24.82 6.92 0.00
CA VAL A 24 -26.29 6.91 -0.12
C VAL A 24 -26.95 6.68 1.23
N ASP A 25 -26.50 5.70 2.01
CA ASP A 25 -27.06 5.38 3.32
C ASP A 25 -26.94 6.57 4.28
N ASN A 26 -25.77 7.21 4.32
CA ASN A 26 -25.55 8.41 5.13
C ASN A 26 -26.42 9.58 4.66
N ALA A 27 -26.54 9.79 3.35
CA ALA A 27 -27.40 10.84 2.81
C ALA A 27 -28.87 10.60 3.17
N THR A 28 -29.33 9.34 3.11
CA THR A 28 -30.70 8.95 3.44
C THR A 28 -31.01 9.20 4.93
N ALA A 29 -30.08 8.82 5.81
CA ALA A 29 -30.21 9.09 7.25
C ALA A 29 -30.22 10.59 7.58
N GLN A 30 -29.37 11.39 6.92
CA GLN A 30 -29.34 12.84 7.10
C GLN A 30 -30.60 13.52 6.58
N ASN A 31 -31.06 13.15 5.38
CA ASN A 31 -32.24 13.72 4.77
C ASN A 31 -33.50 13.44 5.62
N LEU A 32 -33.61 12.24 6.22
CA LEU A 32 -34.68 11.90 7.16
C LEU A 32 -34.65 12.78 8.43
N HIS A 33 -33.46 13.06 8.97
CA HIS A 33 -33.32 13.95 10.12
C HIS A 33 -33.73 15.40 9.81
N GLU A 34 -33.49 15.86 8.59
CA GLU A 34 -33.86 17.19 8.10
C GLU A 34 -35.33 17.27 7.64
N GLY A 35 -36.11 16.18 7.74
CA GLY A 35 -37.51 16.12 7.28
C GLY A 35 -37.66 16.20 5.76
N ASN A 36 -36.59 15.88 5.02
CA ASN A 36 -36.54 15.93 3.57
C ASN A 36 -36.54 14.51 2.99
N GLU A 37 -37.57 14.12 2.24
CA GLU A 37 -37.69 12.77 1.66
C GLU A 37 -36.90 12.60 0.34
N SER A 38 -35.85 13.38 0.12
CA SER A 38 -35.07 13.30 -1.12
C SER A 38 -34.08 12.14 -1.13
N GLU A 39 -34.05 11.37 -2.23
CA GLU A 39 -33.03 10.32 -2.49
C GLU A 39 -31.67 10.90 -2.96
N LYS A 40 -31.48 12.22 -2.85
CA LYS A 40 -30.28 12.91 -3.36
C LYS A 40 -29.12 12.83 -2.37
N ALA A 41 -27.93 12.53 -2.89
CA ALA A 41 -26.69 12.46 -2.12
C ALA A 41 -25.72 13.59 -2.52
N LYS A 42 -24.74 13.87 -1.67
CA LYS A 42 -23.70 14.88 -1.92
C LYS A 42 -22.37 14.22 -2.25
N CYS A 43 -21.72 14.67 -3.32
CA CYS A 43 -20.40 14.18 -3.71
C CYS A 43 -19.36 14.53 -2.63
N PRO A 44 -18.52 13.59 -2.16
CA PRO A 44 -17.51 13.87 -1.14
C PRO A 44 -16.40 14.83 -1.61
N VAL A 45 -16.16 14.93 -2.93
CA VAL A 45 -15.08 15.75 -3.48
C VAL A 45 -15.55 17.19 -3.74
N CYS A 46 -16.63 17.36 -4.50
CA CYS A 46 -17.10 18.69 -4.90
C CYS A 46 -18.34 19.17 -4.14
N ARG A 47 -18.93 18.34 -3.27
CA ARG A 47 -20.20 18.59 -2.57
C ARG A 47 -21.41 18.84 -3.49
N GLY A 48 -21.24 18.63 -4.79
CA GLY A 48 -22.33 18.66 -5.76
C GLY A 48 -23.36 17.58 -5.46
N VAL A 49 -24.63 17.93 -5.63
CA VAL A 49 -25.75 17.01 -5.43
C VAL A 49 -25.83 16.07 -6.62
N PHE A 50 -25.96 14.77 -6.36
CA PHE A 50 -26.13 13.74 -7.38
C PHE A 50 -27.24 12.78 -6.99
N GLU A 51 -27.77 12.08 -7.99
CA GLU A 51 -28.78 11.04 -7.80
C GLU A 51 -28.11 9.66 -7.95
N PRO A 52 -28.17 8.78 -6.94
CA PRO A 52 -27.52 7.48 -6.99
C PRO A 52 -27.95 6.62 -8.18
N ARG A 53 -29.24 6.70 -8.58
CA ARG A 53 -29.80 5.98 -9.73
C ARG A 53 -29.25 6.45 -11.08
N LYS A 54 -28.65 7.64 -11.15
CA LYS A 54 -28.05 8.20 -12.37
C LYS A 54 -26.53 7.98 -12.44
N CYS A 55 -25.94 7.33 -11.43
CA CYS A 55 -24.54 6.93 -11.49
C CYS A 55 -24.36 5.75 -12.44
N PHE A 56 -23.19 5.64 -13.07
CA PHE A 56 -22.86 4.53 -13.95
C PHE A 56 -21.51 3.93 -13.58
N THR A 57 -21.34 2.62 -13.83
CA THR A 57 -20.07 1.92 -13.59
C THR A 57 -19.16 2.00 -14.81
N TYR A 58 -17.87 1.84 -14.59
CA TYR A 58 -16.88 1.76 -15.67
C TYR A 58 -17.18 0.63 -16.67
N ASP A 59 -17.73 -0.50 -16.22
CA ASP A 59 -18.10 -1.61 -17.11
C ASP A 59 -19.27 -1.25 -18.03
N LEU A 60 -20.26 -0.53 -17.52
CA LEU A 60 -21.36 -0.02 -18.33
C LEU A 60 -20.85 0.99 -19.37
N PHE A 61 -19.93 1.86 -18.97
CA PHE A 61 -19.30 2.81 -19.87
C PHE A 61 -18.54 2.09 -21.01
N LYS A 62 -17.74 1.07 -20.69
CA LYS A 62 -17.04 0.25 -21.70
C LYS A 62 -18.00 -0.42 -22.67
N LYS A 63 -19.09 -1.00 -22.16
CA LYS A 63 -20.09 -1.66 -23.01
C LYS A 63 -20.74 -0.71 -24.03
N VAL A 64 -20.98 0.53 -23.64
CA VAL A 64 -21.67 1.52 -24.50
C VAL A 64 -20.70 2.26 -25.41
N HIS A 65 -19.53 2.65 -24.90
CA HIS A 65 -18.60 3.55 -25.61
C HIS A 65 -17.33 2.88 -26.12
N MET A 66 -17.05 1.63 -25.73
CA MET A 66 -15.85 0.88 -26.15
C MET A 66 -16.18 -0.58 -26.51
N PRO A 67 -17.17 -0.84 -27.39
CA PRO A 67 -17.60 -2.21 -27.70
C PRO A 67 -16.46 -3.07 -28.30
N ASP A 68 -15.56 -2.47 -29.09
CA ASP A 68 -14.44 -3.16 -29.76
C ASP A 68 -13.44 -3.81 -28.77
N THR A 69 -13.41 -3.35 -27.51
CA THR A 69 -12.53 -3.93 -26.48
C THR A 69 -13.09 -5.21 -25.84
N LEU A 70 -14.36 -5.55 -26.10
CA LEU A 70 -15.01 -6.75 -25.57
C LEU A 70 -14.93 -7.96 -26.52
N GLU A 71 -14.75 -7.73 -27.83
CA GLU A 71 -14.70 -8.80 -28.85
C GLU A 71 -13.38 -9.59 -28.86
N SER A 72 -12.33 -9.11 -28.19
CA SER A 72 -11.07 -9.86 -28.04
C SER A 72 -11.13 -10.97 -26.96
N SER A 73 -12.25 -11.11 -26.23
CA SER A 73 -12.38 -12.02 -25.08
C SER A 73 -13.32 -13.23 -25.28
N THR A 74 -13.92 -13.41 -26.46
CA THR A 74 -14.99 -14.41 -26.71
C THR A 74 -14.52 -15.78 -27.22
N LYS A 75 -13.42 -16.33 -26.67
CA LYS A 75 -13.16 -17.78 -26.72
C LYS A 75 -13.03 -18.35 -25.32
N ILE A 76 -14.17 -18.62 -24.69
CA ILE A 76 -14.46 -19.76 -23.80
C ILE A 76 -15.99 -19.80 -23.68
N GLU A 77 -16.59 -20.91 -24.10
CA GLU A 77 -18.04 -21.13 -24.05
C GLU A 77 -18.57 -21.41 -22.62
N PRO A 78 -19.88 -21.21 -22.37
CA PRO A 78 -20.52 -21.29 -21.06
C PRO A 78 -21.19 -22.66 -20.79
N GLY A 79 -21.25 -23.04 -19.52
CA GLY A 79 -22.10 -24.13 -19.00
C GLY A 79 -22.99 -23.60 -17.89
N TYR A 80 -24.30 -23.62 -18.13
CA TYR A 80 -25.38 -23.23 -17.23
C TYR A 80 -25.65 -24.33 -16.18
N ASP A 81 -26.00 -23.95 -14.95
CA ASP A 81 -27.19 -24.48 -14.27
C ASP A 81 -27.61 -23.56 -13.11
N VAL A 82 -28.91 -23.34 -12.97
CA VAL A 82 -29.60 -22.64 -11.88
C VAL A 82 -30.30 -23.71 -11.07
N SER A 83 -30.02 -23.81 -9.76
CA SER A 83 -31.02 -24.32 -8.84
C SER A 83 -30.84 -23.74 -7.44
N SER A 84 -31.98 -23.34 -6.87
CA SER A 84 -32.17 -22.69 -5.58
C SER A 84 -32.76 -23.72 -4.63
N GLU A 85 -32.13 -24.00 -3.49
CA GLU A 85 -32.80 -24.56 -2.31
C GLU A 85 -32.10 -24.03 -1.03
N ASP A 86 -32.90 -23.37 -0.17
CA ASP A 86 -32.58 -23.05 1.23
C ASP A 86 -32.58 -24.32 2.07
N GLU A 87 -31.66 -24.45 3.05
CA GLU A 87 -31.94 -25.02 4.38
C GLU A 87 -30.97 -24.43 5.44
N GLU A 88 -31.55 -24.02 6.57
CA GLU A 88 -30.87 -23.65 7.82
C GLU A 88 -30.43 -24.90 8.60
N ASP A 89 -29.23 -24.91 9.20
CA ASP A 89 -28.98 -25.19 10.63
C ASP A 89 -27.47 -25.11 10.92
N GLY A 90 -27.12 -24.60 12.11
CA GLY A 90 -25.78 -24.21 12.51
C GLY A 90 -24.91 -25.30 13.14
N SER A 91 -23.62 -24.99 13.31
CA SER A 91 -22.81 -25.27 14.50
C SER A 91 -21.36 -24.80 14.29
N GLU A 92 -20.69 -24.58 15.41
CA GLU A 92 -19.40 -23.92 15.67
C GLU A 92 -18.16 -24.37 14.87
N GLY A 93 -17.23 -23.41 14.72
CA GLY A 93 -15.85 -23.61 15.15
C GLY A 93 -14.82 -24.01 14.09
N GLY A 94 -13.98 -23.05 13.69
CA GLY A 94 -12.68 -23.35 13.08
C GLY A 94 -12.28 -22.39 11.96
N TYR A 95 -11.55 -21.33 12.31
CA TYR A 95 -10.94 -20.37 11.38
C TYR A 95 -9.99 -21.07 10.38
N PRO A 96 -10.22 -21.00 9.05
CA PRO A 96 -9.16 -21.26 8.10
C PRO A 96 -8.38 -19.96 7.91
N SER A 97 -7.16 -19.94 8.47
CA SER A 97 -6.11 -18.99 8.15
C SER A 97 -6.02 -18.78 6.64
N ASP A 98 -6.06 -17.52 6.21
CA ASP A 98 -6.01 -17.06 4.82
C ASP A 98 -5.04 -17.89 3.94
N GLU A 99 -5.57 -18.44 2.85
CA GLU A 99 -4.84 -19.22 1.83
C GLU A 99 -3.84 -18.33 1.07
N ILE A 100 -2.72 -18.04 1.72
CA ILE A 100 -1.50 -17.55 1.06
C ILE A 100 -0.90 -18.73 0.30
N ASP A 101 -0.67 -18.60 -1.00
CA ASP A 101 -0.04 -19.68 -1.77
C ASP A 101 1.39 -19.96 -1.25
N SER A 102 1.97 -21.11 -1.61
CA SER A 102 3.33 -21.47 -1.19
C SER A 102 4.42 -20.49 -1.66
N LYS A 103 4.05 -19.48 -2.47
CA LYS A 103 4.90 -18.41 -3.00
C LYS A 103 4.62 -17.05 -2.34
N GLY A 104 3.66 -16.94 -1.42
CA GLY A 104 3.34 -15.71 -0.68
C GLY A 104 2.33 -14.78 -1.37
N ASN A 105 1.58 -15.23 -2.36
CA ASN A 105 0.61 -14.40 -3.10
C ASN A 105 -0.80 -14.51 -2.52
N LEU A 106 -1.56 -13.42 -2.66
CA LEU A 106 -2.98 -13.34 -2.35
C LEU A 106 -3.81 -13.79 -3.58
N LYS A 107 -4.89 -14.54 -3.33
CA LYS A 107 -5.82 -15.02 -4.37
C LYS A 107 -6.44 -13.81 -5.11
N GLY A 108 -6.28 -13.73 -6.44
CA GLY A 108 -6.91 -12.70 -7.29
C GLY A 108 -5.98 -11.69 -7.99
N PHE A 109 -4.66 -11.88 -7.96
CA PHE A 109 -3.72 -11.03 -8.68
C PHE A 109 -3.06 -11.78 -9.84
N ILE A 110 -3.42 -11.43 -11.09
CA ILE A 110 -2.83 -12.03 -12.30
C ILE A 110 -1.35 -11.61 -12.42
N VAL A 111 -0.48 -12.61 -12.49
CA VAL A 111 0.96 -12.47 -12.72
C VAL A 111 1.22 -12.58 -14.23
N TYR A 112 1.96 -11.63 -14.79
CA TYR A 112 2.65 -11.83 -16.06
C TYR A 112 4.11 -12.18 -15.76
N ASP A 113 4.63 -13.19 -16.45
CA ASP A 113 5.93 -13.81 -16.15
C ASP A 113 7.13 -12.89 -16.44
N ASP A 114 7.98 -12.88 -15.41
CA ASP A 114 9.44 -12.80 -15.27
C ASP A 114 10.31 -12.75 -16.54
N ASP A 115 11.07 -11.67 -16.73
CA ASP A 115 12.33 -11.65 -17.53
C ASP A 115 13.34 -10.52 -17.14
N GLU A 116 13.15 -9.77 -16.04
CA GLU A 116 14.08 -8.67 -15.63
C GLU A 116 14.64 -8.81 -14.19
N LEU A 117 14.61 -9.99 -13.57
CA LEU A 117 14.96 -10.15 -12.14
C LEU A 117 16.41 -10.60 -11.85
N ALA A 118 17.24 -10.87 -12.85
CA ALA A 118 18.61 -11.34 -12.63
C ALA A 118 19.56 -10.27 -12.06
N ASP A 119 19.36 -8.99 -12.41
CA ASP A 119 20.33 -7.92 -12.14
C ASP A 119 20.32 -7.38 -10.70
N ILE A 120 19.25 -7.64 -9.91
CA ILE A 120 19.08 -7.04 -8.58
C ILE A 120 19.69 -7.91 -7.47
N ASP A 121 19.73 -9.24 -7.65
CA ASP A 121 20.32 -10.16 -6.68
C ASP A 121 21.85 -10.02 -6.62
N GLU A 122 22.46 -9.51 -7.71
CA GLU A 122 23.87 -9.21 -7.79
C GLU A 122 24.22 -7.95 -6.97
N ILE A 123 23.41 -6.89 -7.03
CA ILE A 123 23.60 -5.68 -6.22
C ILE A 123 23.38 -5.93 -4.73
N THR A 124 22.39 -6.75 -4.35
CA THR A 124 22.17 -7.11 -2.95
C THR A 124 23.34 -7.93 -2.40
N LYS A 125 23.93 -8.83 -3.22
CA LYS A 125 25.15 -9.58 -2.87
C LYS A 125 26.38 -8.67 -2.79
N GLU A 126 26.60 -7.77 -3.74
CA GLU A 126 27.77 -6.87 -3.74
C GLU A 126 27.80 -5.94 -2.52
N VAL A 127 26.65 -5.44 -2.06
CA VAL A 127 26.57 -4.60 -0.85
C VAL A 127 26.71 -5.45 0.42
N SER A 128 26.18 -6.68 0.45
CA SER A 128 26.27 -7.58 1.62
C SER A 128 27.72 -8.07 1.88
N VAL A 129 28.54 -8.15 0.84
CA VAL A 129 29.98 -8.46 0.96
C VAL A 129 30.76 -7.32 1.63
N ARG A 130 30.27 -6.08 1.60
CA ARG A 130 30.92 -4.93 2.26
C ARG A 130 30.69 -4.93 3.77
N ASP A 131 29.53 -5.36 4.26
CA ASP A 131 29.21 -5.41 5.70
C ASP A 131 29.98 -6.50 6.46
N THR A 132 30.30 -7.64 5.82
CA THR A 132 31.04 -8.73 6.50
C THR A 132 32.49 -8.39 6.83
N LYS A 133 33.08 -7.37 6.18
CA LYS A 133 34.43 -6.87 6.48
C LYS A 133 34.47 -5.88 7.65
N ALA A 134 33.34 -5.31 8.06
CA ALA A 134 33.27 -4.34 9.16
C ALA A 134 33.21 -4.98 10.56
N ARG A 135 32.94 -6.30 10.66
CA ARG A 135 32.73 -6.98 11.97
C ARG A 135 33.82 -7.98 12.39
N LYS A 136 35.02 -7.93 11.81
CA LYS A 136 36.13 -8.80 12.24
C LYS A 136 37.45 -8.06 12.41
N GLN A 137 37.51 -7.15 13.37
CA GLN A 137 38.78 -6.69 13.95
C GLN A 137 38.77 -6.91 15.47
N THR A 138 39.10 -8.12 15.88
CA THR A 138 40.05 -8.32 16.99
C THR A 138 40.83 -9.60 16.73
N LYS A 139 42.16 -9.47 16.79
CA LYS A 139 43.24 -10.48 16.83
C LYS A 139 43.85 -11.00 15.51
N LYS A 140 45.15 -10.66 15.42
CA LYS A 140 46.32 -11.40 14.89
C LYS A 140 46.97 -10.95 13.56
N THR A 141 48.07 -10.20 13.74
CA THR A 141 49.45 -10.39 13.22
C THR A 141 49.73 -10.73 11.74
N LYS A 142 50.49 -9.81 11.11
CA LYS A 142 51.62 -9.95 10.16
C LYS A 142 51.48 -10.97 8.99
N ASN A 143 51.40 -10.47 7.74
CA ASN A 143 52.56 -10.39 6.82
C ASN A 143 52.23 -9.77 5.44
N LYS A 144 53.31 -9.25 4.84
CA LYS A 144 53.57 -8.58 3.53
C LYS A 144 52.77 -9.02 2.29
N GLY A 145 52.48 -8.05 1.39
CA GLY A 145 52.49 -8.29 -0.06
C GLY A 145 51.72 -7.29 -0.97
N LYS A 146 52.47 -6.38 -1.63
CA LYS A 146 52.29 -5.73 -2.96
C LYS A 146 51.10 -4.79 -3.28
N GLU A 147 51.46 -3.61 -3.77
CA GLU A 147 50.65 -2.57 -4.43
C GLU A 147 49.96 -3.04 -5.73
N LYS A 148 48.72 -2.56 -5.98
CA LYS A 148 48.39 -1.52 -6.99
C LYS A 148 46.87 -1.40 -7.18
N GLY A 149 46.38 -0.16 -7.27
CA GLY A 149 45.07 0.18 -7.86
C GLY A 149 44.12 0.97 -6.95
N LYS A 150 44.26 2.29 -6.91
CA LYS A 150 43.25 3.23 -6.37
C LYS A 150 42.00 3.18 -7.25
N GLY A 151 40.98 2.45 -6.82
CA GLY A 151 39.61 2.59 -7.33
C GLY A 151 38.78 3.40 -6.34
N LYS A 152 38.36 4.61 -6.72
CA LYS A 152 37.35 5.39 -5.98
C LYS A 152 36.09 4.53 -5.85
N GLU A 153 35.65 4.25 -4.62
CA GLU A 153 34.33 3.65 -4.36
C GLU A 153 33.25 4.55 -4.96
N LYS A 154 32.62 4.09 -6.06
CA LYS A 154 31.37 4.67 -6.52
C LYS A 154 30.26 4.12 -5.62
N LYS A 155 29.48 5.03 -5.02
CA LYS A 155 28.18 4.69 -4.43
C LYS A 155 27.34 3.99 -5.52
N PRO A 156 26.54 2.96 -5.21
CA PRO A 156 25.69 2.34 -6.22
C PRO A 156 24.79 3.42 -6.82
N ASP A 157 24.90 3.59 -8.13
CA ASP A 157 24.14 4.58 -8.87
C ASP A 157 22.68 4.15 -8.85
N VAL A 158 21.89 4.75 -7.96
CA VAL A 158 20.46 4.49 -7.85
C VAL A 158 19.81 5.10 -9.08
N LYS A 159 19.70 4.32 -10.16
CA LYS A 159 18.93 4.72 -11.33
C LYS A 159 17.48 4.98 -10.86
N PRO A 160 16.92 6.18 -11.05
CA PRO A 160 15.54 6.50 -10.64
C PRO A 160 14.49 5.50 -11.16
N SER A 161 14.79 4.85 -12.30
CA SER A 161 13.98 3.78 -12.88
C SER A 161 13.76 2.58 -11.95
N MET A 162 14.77 2.20 -11.16
CA MET A 162 14.70 1.02 -10.27
C MET A 162 13.76 1.24 -9.08
N LEU A 163 13.71 2.46 -8.54
CA LEU A 163 12.82 2.74 -7.41
C LEU A 163 11.34 2.67 -7.82
N LYS A 164 11.04 3.12 -9.04
CA LYS A 164 9.68 3.08 -9.59
C LYS A 164 9.21 1.63 -9.80
N SER A 165 10.05 0.77 -10.38
CA SER A 165 9.71 -0.65 -10.58
C SER A 165 9.55 -1.39 -9.26
N LEU A 166 10.52 -1.24 -8.34
CA LEU A 166 10.47 -1.86 -7.01
C LEU A 166 9.20 -1.47 -6.23
N ARG A 167 8.78 -0.20 -6.31
CA ARG A 167 7.56 0.26 -5.66
C ARG A 167 6.30 -0.37 -6.28
N LEU A 168 6.28 -0.49 -7.60
CA LEU A 168 5.15 -1.10 -8.31
C LEU A 168 5.01 -2.59 -7.99
N GLU A 169 6.13 -3.32 -7.90
CA GLU A 169 6.17 -4.71 -7.49
C GLU A 169 5.82 -4.90 -6.01
N ALA A 170 6.28 -3.99 -5.15
CA ALA A 170 5.98 -4.02 -3.72
C ALA A 170 4.48 -3.97 -3.42
N ALA A 171 3.68 -3.32 -4.28
CA ALA A 171 2.23 -3.29 -4.18
C ALA A 171 1.56 -4.63 -4.51
N LYS A 172 2.27 -5.56 -5.14
CA LYS A 172 1.73 -6.84 -5.65
C LYS A 172 2.01 -8.02 -4.73
N ASN A 173 3.17 -8.03 -4.06
CA ASN A 173 3.61 -9.17 -3.27
C ASN A 173 4.36 -8.71 -1.99
N HIS A 174 4.06 -9.35 -0.86
CA HIS A 174 4.70 -9.07 0.42
C HIS A 174 6.23 -9.29 0.41
N LYS A 175 6.73 -10.31 -0.31
CA LYS A 175 8.17 -10.55 -0.52
C LYS A 175 8.80 -9.39 -1.32
N ALA A 176 8.10 -8.88 -2.32
CA ALA A 176 8.55 -7.70 -3.07
C ALA A 176 8.56 -6.45 -2.20
N TYR A 177 7.56 -6.26 -1.32
CA TYR A 177 7.55 -5.18 -0.34
C TYR A 177 8.76 -5.23 0.61
N LYS A 178 9.09 -6.42 1.12
CA LYS A 178 10.31 -6.61 1.94
C LYS A 178 11.58 -6.25 1.18
N ARG A 179 11.69 -6.63 -0.10
CA ARG A 179 12.84 -6.28 -0.97
C ARG A 179 12.92 -4.76 -1.16
N TYR A 180 11.81 -4.11 -1.46
CA TYR A 180 11.69 -2.66 -1.61
C TYR A 180 12.11 -1.91 -0.33
N MET A 181 11.58 -2.30 0.83
CA MET A 181 11.96 -1.68 2.11
C MET A 181 13.43 -1.93 2.47
N THR A 182 13.95 -3.11 2.15
CA THR A 182 15.38 -3.41 2.33
C THR A 182 16.26 -2.54 1.43
N TYR A 183 15.83 -2.34 0.18
CA TYR A 183 16.49 -1.43 -0.75
C TYR A 183 16.52 -0.01 -0.20
N LEU A 184 15.38 0.54 0.22
CA LEU A 184 15.30 1.88 0.82
C LEU A 184 16.21 2.06 2.03
N ARG A 185 16.29 1.06 2.93
CA ARG A 185 17.21 1.09 4.09
C ARG A 185 18.67 1.10 3.66
N LYS A 186 19.04 0.32 2.63
CA LYS A 186 20.42 0.23 2.13
C LYS A 186 20.84 1.49 1.37
N THR A 187 19.94 2.11 0.64
CA THR A 187 20.20 3.33 -0.14
C THR A 187 19.72 4.59 0.57
N TRP A 188 19.64 4.55 1.90
CA TRP A 188 19.14 5.66 2.70
C TRP A 188 19.97 6.93 2.47
N MET A 189 19.29 8.04 2.20
CA MET A 189 19.89 9.36 2.06
C MET A 189 19.03 10.40 2.79
N PRO A 190 19.64 11.32 3.56
CA PRO A 190 18.90 12.35 4.26
C PRO A 190 18.25 13.31 3.27
N ALA A 191 16.99 13.65 3.51
CA ALA A 191 16.23 14.64 2.75
C ALA A 191 15.70 15.70 3.71
N ALA A 192 15.74 16.98 3.31
CA ALA A 192 15.41 18.10 4.19
C ALA A 192 14.05 17.95 4.90
N LYS A 193 13.00 17.53 4.15
CA LYS A 193 11.66 17.30 4.72
C LYS A 193 11.65 16.19 5.77
N VAL A 194 12.37 15.10 5.52
CA VAL A 194 12.43 13.96 6.44
C VAL A 194 13.22 14.34 7.69
N THR A 195 14.38 14.99 7.53
CA THR A 195 15.20 15.44 8.64
C THR A 195 14.46 16.41 9.56
N GLU A 196 13.74 17.40 9.01
CA GLU A 196 12.97 18.34 9.83
C GLU A 196 11.77 17.65 10.48
N CYS A 197 11.09 16.74 9.78
CA CYS A 197 10.00 15.96 10.36
C CYS A 197 10.46 15.08 11.54
N MET A 198 11.63 14.43 11.43
CA MET A 198 12.23 13.66 12.52
C MET A 198 12.59 14.54 13.73
N LYS A 199 12.99 15.80 13.50
CA LYS A 199 13.24 16.76 14.57
C LYS A 199 11.94 17.13 15.29
N LEU A 200 10.88 17.47 14.55
CA LEU A 200 9.56 17.75 15.13
C LEU A 200 9.02 16.56 15.92
N LEU A 201 9.20 15.33 15.40
CA LEU A 201 8.79 14.12 16.09
C LEU A 201 9.50 13.93 17.44
N ARG A 202 10.76 14.34 17.57
CA ARG A 202 11.47 14.30 18.86
C ARG A 202 10.93 15.33 19.84
N GLU A 203 10.69 16.56 19.37
CA GLU A 203 10.17 17.65 20.20
C GLU A 203 8.77 17.31 20.74
N ILE A 204 7.87 16.82 19.88
CA ILE A 204 6.50 16.43 20.28
C ILE A 204 6.54 15.19 21.19
N ARG A 205 7.52 14.31 21.01
CA ARG A 205 7.65 13.14 21.89
C ARG A 205 7.94 13.54 23.34
N GLU A 206 8.64 14.65 23.58
CA GLU A 206 8.91 15.15 24.93
C GLU A 206 7.65 15.62 25.65
N THR A 207 6.61 16.04 24.91
CA THR A 207 5.31 16.43 25.47
C THR A 207 4.43 15.22 25.78
N GLY A 208 4.76 14.04 25.25
CA GLY A 208 3.96 12.82 25.37
C GLY A 208 2.73 12.79 24.46
N GLU A 209 2.66 13.69 23.48
CA GLU A 209 1.53 13.77 22.55
C GLU A 209 1.65 12.75 21.40
N LYS A 210 0.49 12.24 20.97
CA LYS A 210 0.40 11.37 19.79
C LYS A 210 0.45 12.22 18.52
N THR A 211 1.21 11.77 17.52
CA THR A 211 1.42 12.47 16.26
C THR A 211 0.86 11.67 15.08
N ILE A 212 0.12 12.34 14.20
CA ILE A 212 -0.34 11.80 12.92
C ILE A 212 0.33 12.59 11.79
N ILE A 213 0.96 11.90 10.85
CA ILE A 213 1.62 12.51 9.69
C ILE A 213 0.77 12.24 8.46
N PHE A 214 0.30 13.32 7.81
CA PHE A 214 -0.43 13.21 6.55
C PHE A 214 0.48 13.53 5.37
N SER A 215 0.43 12.71 4.33
CA SER A 215 1.13 12.95 3.08
C SER A 215 0.30 12.48 1.90
N GLN A 216 0.23 13.30 0.85
CA GLN A 216 -0.31 12.86 -0.45
C GLN A 216 0.62 11.85 -1.13
N TRP A 217 1.91 11.85 -0.77
CA TRP A 217 2.92 11.01 -1.39
C TRP A 217 3.28 9.90 -0.41
N THR A 218 2.78 8.69 -0.68
CA THR A 218 3.05 7.51 0.15
C THR A 218 4.53 7.12 0.18
N LEU A 219 5.34 7.59 -0.79
CA LEU A 219 6.80 7.42 -0.76
C LEU A 219 7.44 8.18 0.40
N LEU A 220 6.93 9.37 0.74
CA LEU A 220 7.45 10.13 1.88
C LEU A 220 7.24 9.36 3.20
N LEU A 221 6.09 8.70 3.35
CA LEU A 221 5.78 7.89 4.52
C LEU A 221 6.73 6.68 4.62
N ASP A 222 7.05 6.04 3.49
CA ASP A 222 8.04 4.94 3.47
C ASP A 222 9.44 5.43 3.87
N LEU A 223 9.82 6.62 3.40
CA LEU A 223 11.10 7.25 3.78
C LEU A 223 11.14 7.63 5.25
N LEU A 224 10.03 8.08 5.84
CA LEU A 224 9.92 8.36 7.26
C LEU A 224 10.06 7.08 8.10
N GLU A 225 9.42 5.97 7.69
CA GLU A 225 9.59 4.68 8.37
C GLU A 225 11.07 4.22 8.35
N VAL A 226 11.76 4.43 7.22
CA VAL A 226 13.19 4.13 7.10
C VAL A 226 14.04 5.08 7.94
N ALA A 227 13.71 6.37 7.98
CA ALA A 227 14.39 7.36 8.82
C ALA A 227 14.29 7.01 10.31
N MET A 228 13.08 6.69 10.78
CA MET A 228 12.81 6.26 12.15
C MET A 228 13.62 5.01 12.49
N TRP A 229 13.74 4.05 11.57
CA TRP A 229 14.58 2.86 11.77
C TRP A 229 16.08 3.21 11.86
N HIS A 230 16.57 4.10 10.97
CA HIS A 230 17.98 4.49 10.93
C HIS A 230 18.40 5.34 12.14
N GLU A 231 17.49 6.15 12.68
CA GLU A 231 17.72 6.98 13.87
C GLU A 231 17.39 6.25 15.18
N GLN A 232 17.09 4.94 15.12
CA GLN A 232 16.69 4.11 16.28
C GLN A 232 15.56 4.74 17.08
N PHE A 233 14.56 5.28 16.37
CA PHE A 233 13.38 5.85 17.01
C PHE A 233 12.70 4.76 17.86
N PRO A 234 12.34 5.03 19.13
CA PRO A 234 11.98 3.97 20.06
C PRO A 234 10.68 3.25 19.70
N GLU A 235 9.72 3.99 19.17
CA GLU A 235 8.43 3.45 18.77
C GLU A 235 8.42 3.18 17.25
N LYS A 236 7.90 2.01 16.86
CA LYS A 236 7.63 1.74 15.45
C LYS A 236 6.36 2.49 15.02
N PRO A 237 6.38 3.23 13.90
CA PRO A 237 5.18 3.90 13.42
C PRO A 237 4.11 2.88 12.98
N ILE A 238 2.84 3.21 13.22
CA ILE A 238 1.71 2.52 12.61
C ILE A 238 1.49 3.07 11.21
N ARG A 239 1.37 2.19 10.22
CA ARG A 239 0.96 2.59 8.87
C ARG A 239 -0.57 2.62 8.78
N TYR A 240 -1.10 3.68 8.15
CA TYR A 240 -2.50 3.86 7.83
C TYR A 240 -2.61 4.47 6.42
N ASP A 241 -2.76 3.62 5.40
CA ASP A 241 -2.92 4.10 4.02
C ASP A 241 -3.95 3.29 3.21
N GLY A 242 -4.10 3.67 1.93
CA GLY A 242 -5.05 3.06 1.02
C GLY A 242 -4.68 1.64 0.55
N SER A 243 -3.49 1.13 0.88
CA SER A 243 -3.10 -0.25 0.56
C SER A 243 -3.68 -1.27 1.54
N MET A 244 -4.10 -0.83 2.72
CA MET A 244 -4.64 -1.68 3.78
C MET A 244 -6.11 -2.05 3.53
N THR A 245 -6.52 -3.24 4.01
CA THR A 245 -7.92 -3.66 4.00
C THR A 245 -8.75 -2.86 5.01
N GLY A 246 -10.08 -2.94 4.93
CA GLY A 246 -10.98 -2.25 5.87
C GLY A 246 -10.78 -2.68 7.32
N GLU A 247 -10.52 -3.97 7.54
CA GLU A 247 -10.24 -4.53 8.86
C GLU A 247 -8.89 -4.07 9.40
N GLU A 248 -7.85 -4.08 8.56
CA GLU A 248 -6.52 -3.60 8.91
C GLU A 248 -6.54 -2.11 9.30
N ARG A 249 -7.26 -1.28 8.55
CA ARG A 249 -7.46 0.14 8.90
C ARG A 249 -8.16 0.29 10.25
N SER A 250 -9.20 -0.51 10.50
CA SER A 250 -9.93 -0.47 11.77
C SER A 250 -9.05 -0.89 12.94
N LYS A 251 -8.21 -1.91 12.75
CA LYS A 251 -7.22 -2.38 13.74
C LYS A 251 -6.15 -1.33 14.01
N ALA A 252 -5.59 -0.71 12.97
CA ALA A 252 -4.59 0.34 13.09
C ALA A 252 -5.13 1.57 13.83
N ALA A 253 -6.34 2.02 13.52
CA ALA A 253 -6.99 3.14 14.20
C ALA A 253 -7.25 2.84 15.70
N LYS A 254 -7.73 1.63 16.01
CA LYS A 254 -7.92 1.20 17.41
C LYS A 254 -6.59 1.12 18.16
N ALA A 255 -5.57 0.51 17.56
CA ALA A 255 -4.24 0.43 18.14
C ALA A 255 -3.66 1.83 18.43
N PHE A 256 -3.74 2.75 17.47
CA PHE A 256 -3.27 4.11 17.66
C PHE A 256 -4.05 4.88 18.74
N ARG A 257 -5.35 4.61 18.92
CA ARG A 257 -6.15 5.24 19.97
C ARG A 257 -5.81 4.68 21.35
N ASP A 258 -5.81 3.36 21.47
CA ASP A 258 -5.88 2.66 22.75
C ASP A 258 -4.50 2.30 23.33
N LEU A 259 -3.49 2.10 22.48
CA LEU A 259 -2.16 1.69 22.91
C LEU A 259 -1.25 2.92 23.18
N PRO A 260 -0.65 3.05 24.39
CA PRO A 260 0.27 4.14 24.71
C PRO A 260 1.64 4.00 24.04
N GLU A 261 2.03 2.80 23.60
CA GLU A 261 3.27 2.56 22.85
C GLU A 261 3.20 3.04 21.40
N CYS A 262 2.00 3.36 20.90
CA CYS A 262 1.74 3.77 19.53
C CYS A 262 1.57 5.29 19.43
N ASN A 263 2.71 5.99 19.32
CA ASN A 263 2.73 7.46 19.34
C ASN A 263 2.78 8.11 17.96
N VAL A 264 3.15 7.37 16.91
CA VAL A 264 3.26 7.91 15.54
C VAL A 264 2.44 7.07 14.58
N MET A 265 1.56 7.73 13.82
CA MET A 265 0.82 7.15 12.71
C MET A 265 1.18 7.84 11.39
N LEU A 266 1.42 7.04 10.35
CA LEU A 266 1.84 7.44 9.00
C LEU A 266 0.77 7.14 7.96
#